data_AF-A0A2V9K7E4-F1
#
_entry.id   AF-A0A2V9K7E4-F1
#
_cell.length_a   1.000
_cell.length_b   1.000
_cell.length_c   1.000
_cell.angle_alpha   90.00
_cell.angle_beta   90.00
_cell.angle_gamma   90.00
#
_symmetry.space_group_name_H-M   'P 1'
#
loop_
_entity.id
_entity.type
_entity.pdbx_description
1 polymer ?
#
loop_
_entity_poly.entity_id
_entity_poly.type
_entity_poly.pdbx_seq_one_letter_code
_entity_poly.pdbx_strand_id
1 'polypeptide(L)'
;MTLTEPMTMLTDFLLAAVSGAFSYLLFRVSRIQAARAGRFWAWGFLILAAAALAGGSFHGWAFYLDAPTRRALWNITMILIGAASALMIVGTAVSRIARRDPSARWLLTGLAVSLLGLAIQRSSLSFGQVFNHNDIFHTIQIAALFMFYRGARLLEDR
;
A
#
# COMPACT_ATOMS: atom_id res chain seq x y z
N MET A 1 2.30 26.61 -10.67
CA MET A 1 2.72 25.26 -11.14
C MET A 1 1.45 24.44 -11.33
N THR A 2 1.29 23.76 -12.46
CA THR A 2 0.09 22.98 -12.81
C THR A 2 0.40 21.51 -12.66
N LEU A 3 -0.39 20.79 -11.86
CA LEU A 3 -0.21 19.34 -11.66
C LEU A 3 -0.78 18.54 -12.84
N THR A 4 -0.12 17.45 -13.23
CA THR A 4 -0.54 16.60 -14.35
C THR A 4 -1.78 15.78 -13.99
N GLU A 5 -1.74 15.07 -12.86
CA GLU A 5 -2.87 14.30 -12.34
C GLU A 5 -3.08 14.64 -10.85
N PRO A 6 -3.74 15.78 -10.55
CA PRO A 6 -3.82 16.29 -9.18
C PRO A 6 -4.54 15.34 -8.22
N MET A 7 -5.59 14.66 -8.68
CA MET A 7 -6.34 13.71 -7.86
C MET A 7 -5.56 12.40 -7.64
N THR A 8 -4.87 11.89 -8.67
CA THR A 8 -4.04 10.69 -8.53
C THR A 8 -2.94 10.95 -7.51
N MET A 9 -2.24 12.09 -7.64
CA MET A 9 -1.21 12.52 -6.69
C MET A 9 -1.77 12.65 -5.26
N LEU A 10 -2.95 13.26 -5.09
CA LEU A 10 -3.56 13.43 -3.77
C LEU A 10 -3.87 12.07 -3.13
N THR A 11 -4.45 11.15 -3.89
CA THR A 11 -4.80 9.82 -3.39
C THR A 11 -3.55 8.97 -3.12
N ASP A 12 -2.49 9.11 -3.90
CA ASP A 12 -1.16 8.54 -3.62
C ASP A 12 -0.58 9.04 -2.29
N PHE A 13 -0.61 10.35 -2.06
CA PHE A 13 -0.10 10.93 -0.81
C PHE A 13 -0.95 10.55 0.40
N LEU A 14 -2.27 10.38 0.23
CA LEU A 14 -3.12 9.83 1.27
C LEU A 14 -2.76 8.37 1.56
N LEU A 15 -2.50 7.57 0.52
CA LEU A 15 -2.03 6.18 0.67
C LEU A 15 -0.69 6.13 1.40
N ALA A 16 0.23 7.05 1.10
CA ALA A 16 1.49 7.20 1.81
C ALA A 16 1.30 7.52 3.29
N ALA A 17 0.44 8.50 3.61
CA ALA A 17 0.17 8.91 4.99
C ALA A 17 -0.46 7.77 5.81
N VAL A 18 -1.46 7.09 5.25
CA VAL A 18 -2.14 5.95 5.90
C VAL A 18 -1.18 4.78 6.09
N SER A 19 -0.39 4.44 5.07
CA SER A 19 0.61 3.38 5.16
C SER A 19 1.68 3.70 6.21
N GLY A 20 2.17 4.95 6.26
CA GLY A 20 3.09 5.42 7.29
C GLY A 20 2.51 5.35 8.70
N ALA A 21 1.24 5.74 8.88
CA ALA A 21 0.54 5.63 10.15
C ALA A 21 0.42 4.17 10.61
N PHE A 22 0.02 3.25 9.73
CA PHE A 22 -0.05 1.82 10.04
C PHE A 22 1.32 1.23 10.35
N SER A 23 2.37 1.63 9.63
CA SER A 23 3.75 1.25 9.94
C SER A 23 4.13 1.63 11.37
N TYR A 24 3.93 2.90 11.74
CA TYR A 24 4.23 3.40 13.08
C TYR A 24 3.45 2.63 14.17
N LEU A 25 2.14 2.48 13.99
CA LEU A 25 1.29 1.79 14.94
C LEU A 25 1.68 0.32 15.07
N LEU A 26 2.04 -0.34 13.96
CA LEU A 26 2.41 -1.74 13.98
C LEU A 26 3.79 -1.95 14.61
N PHE A 27 4.78 -1.08 14.35
CA PHE A 27 6.05 -1.11 15.09
C PHE A 27 5.84 -0.98 16.60
N ARG A 28 4.96 -0.08 17.04
CA ARG A 28 4.63 0.09 18.46
C ARG A 28 4.07 -1.20 19.05
N VAL A 29 3.10 -1.82 18.39
CA VAL A 29 2.45 -3.05 18.85
C VAL A 29 3.40 -4.26 18.81
N SER A 30 4.11 -4.46 17.71
CA SER A 30 5.05 -5.58 17.54
C SER A 30 6.30 -5.47 18.42
N ARG A 31 6.64 -4.27 18.89
CA ARG A 31 7.66 -4.10 19.93
C ARG A 31 7.16 -4.62 21.28
N ILE A 32 5.92 -4.27 21.65
CA ILE A 32 5.30 -4.69 22.92
C ILE A 32 5.09 -6.20 22.95
N GLN A 33 4.59 -6.78 21.86
CA GLN A 33 4.32 -8.22 21.76
C GLN A 33 5.56 -9.07 21.42
N ALA A 34 6.72 -8.44 21.19
CA ALA A 34 7.91 -9.08 20.63
C ALA A 34 7.72 -9.84 19.29
N ALA A 35 6.59 -9.63 18.59
CA ALA A 35 6.23 -10.33 17.35
C ALA A 35 7.10 -9.92 16.15
N ARG A 36 7.88 -10.84 15.60
CA ARG A 36 8.70 -10.69 14.39
C ARG A 36 7.82 -10.52 13.15
N ALA A 37 6.76 -11.30 13.02
CA ALA A 37 5.81 -11.24 11.91
C ALA A 37 5.28 -9.82 11.69
N GLY A 38 4.83 -9.17 12.77
CA GLY A 38 4.31 -7.81 12.72
C GLY A 38 5.38 -6.75 12.37
N ARG A 39 6.65 -6.96 12.72
CA ARG A 39 7.76 -6.05 12.32
C ARG A 39 8.03 -6.10 10.81
N PHE A 40 7.97 -7.27 10.20
CA PHE A 40 8.09 -7.39 8.74
C PHE A 40 6.96 -6.65 8.03
N TRP A 41 5.73 -6.81 8.51
CA TRP A 41 4.58 -6.03 8.01
C TRP A 41 4.77 -4.51 8.23
N ALA A 42 5.30 -4.09 9.37
CA ALA A 42 5.55 -2.68 9.67
C ALA A 42 6.59 -2.06 8.72
N TRP A 43 7.67 -2.79 8.40
CA TRP A 43 8.63 -2.40 7.36
C TRP A 43 7.99 -2.41 5.97
N GLY A 44 7.13 -3.38 5.66
CA GLY A 44 6.37 -3.43 4.42
C GLY A 44 5.52 -2.17 4.23
N PHE A 45 4.76 -1.78 5.25
CA PHE A 45 3.98 -0.52 5.23
C PHE A 45 4.85 0.73 5.10
N LEU A 46 6.03 0.77 5.72
CA LEU A 46 6.93 1.91 5.59
C LEU A 46 7.46 2.06 4.16
N ILE A 47 7.89 0.95 3.55
CA ILE A 47 8.39 0.92 2.18
C ILE A 47 7.26 1.23 1.20
N LEU A 48 6.04 0.73 1.46
CA LEU A 48 4.87 1.08 0.66
C LEU A 48 4.52 2.57 0.76
N ALA A 49 4.70 3.19 1.93
CA ALA A 49 4.54 4.63 2.08
C ALA A 49 5.54 5.40 1.20
N ALA A 50 6.80 4.98 1.18
CA ALA A 50 7.81 5.55 0.29
C ALA A 50 7.48 5.32 -1.20
N ALA A 51 6.94 4.15 -1.54
CA ALA A 51 6.48 3.85 -2.90
C ALA A 51 5.36 4.81 -3.32
N ALA A 52 4.36 5.03 -2.46
CA ALA A 52 3.26 5.92 -2.73
C ALA A 52 3.68 7.40 -2.84
N LEU A 53 4.69 7.85 -2.07
CA LEU A 53 5.29 9.18 -2.26
C LEU A 53 5.97 9.32 -3.62
N ALA A 54 6.72 8.29 -4.05
CA ALA A 54 7.36 8.27 -5.37
C ALA A 54 6.32 8.23 -6.51
N GLY A 55 5.28 7.39 -6.37
CA GLY A 55 4.16 7.29 -7.32
C GLY A 55 3.37 8.59 -7.44
N GLY A 56 2.99 9.20 -6.31
CA GLY A 56 2.32 10.49 -6.31
C GLY A 56 3.17 11.59 -6.95
N SER A 57 4.49 11.56 -6.73
CA SER A 57 5.41 12.50 -7.39
C SER A 57 5.46 12.28 -8.91
N PHE A 58 5.41 11.02 -9.36
CA PHE A 58 5.36 10.65 -10.77
C PHE A 58 4.08 11.16 -11.44
N HIS A 59 2.92 11.00 -10.79
CA HIS A 59 1.63 11.44 -11.31
C HIS A 59 1.44 12.96 -11.24
N GLY A 60 1.95 13.60 -10.17
CA GLY A 60 1.75 15.03 -9.92
C GLY A 60 2.57 15.95 -10.81
N TRP A 61 3.85 15.62 -11.03
CA TRP A 61 4.82 16.52 -11.65
C TRP A 61 5.32 16.08 -13.03
N ALA A 62 4.62 15.17 -13.71
CA ALA A 62 5.08 14.62 -14.98
C ALA A 62 5.40 15.69 -16.06
N PHE A 63 4.73 16.85 -16.05
CA PHE A 63 5.04 17.96 -16.97
C PHE A 63 6.42 18.60 -16.77
N TYR A 64 7.04 18.41 -15.61
CA TYR A 64 8.29 19.05 -15.22
C TYR A 64 9.46 18.08 -15.12
N LEU A 65 9.21 16.79 -15.33
CA LEU A 65 10.22 15.74 -15.27
C LEU A 65 10.60 15.34 -16.70
N ASP A 66 11.91 15.29 -16.97
CA ASP A 66 12.40 14.72 -18.22
C ASP A 66 12.11 13.20 -18.30
N ALA A 67 12.19 12.65 -19.51
CA ALA A 67 11.84 11.25 -19.74
C ALA A 67 12.69 10.26 -18.91
N PRO A 68 14.01 10.44 -18.74
CA PRO A 68 14.82 9.59 -17.85
C PRO A 68 14.39 9.68 -16.39
N THR A 69 14.19 10.87 -15.83
CA THR A 69 13.81 11.05 -14.42
C THR A 69 12.44 10.45 -14.15
N ARG A 70 11.47 10.68 -15.04
CA ARG A 70 10.14 10.10 -14.93
C ARG A 70 10.18 8.57 -14.94
N ARG A 71 11.02 7.97 -15.80
CA ARG A 71 11.20 6.51 -15.89
C ARG A 71 11.89 5.95 -14.65
N ALA A 72 12.90 6.64 -14.13
CA ALA A 72 13.58 6.27 -12.89
C ALA A 72 12.62 6.29 -11.70
N LEU A 73 11.79 7.34 -11.58
CA LEU A 73 10.81 7.49 -10.51
C LEU A 73 9.75 6.38 -10.54
N TRP A 74 9.27 6.01 -11.72
CA TRP A 74 8.38 4.86 -11.89
C TRP A 74 9.04 3.54 -11.50
N ASN A 75 10.27 3.29 -11.95
CA ASN A 75 11.01 2.09 -11.60
C ASN A 75 11.24 1.98 -10.08
N ILE A 76 11.61 3.09 -9.43
CA ILE A 76 11.73 3.17 -7.96
C ILE A 76 10.39 2.80 -7.31
N THR A 77 9.29 3.38 -7.78
CA THR A 77 7.94 3.07 -7.28
C THR A 77 7.65 1.57 -7.36
N MET A 78 7.87 0.94 -8.53
CA MET A 78 7.62 -0.49 -8.73
C MET A 78 8.51 -1.38 -7.86
N ILE A 79 9.80 -1.05 -7.73
CA ILE A 79 10.74 -1.78 -6.87
C ILE A 79 10.30 -1.72 -5.41
N LEU A 80 9.90 -0.54 -4.93
CA LEU A 80 9.43 -0.37 -3.55
C LEU A 80 8.12 -1.14 -3.30
N ILE A 81 7.16 -1.13 -4.23
CA ILE A 81 5.94 -1.96 -4.14
C ILE A 81 6.30 -3.45 -4.02
N GLY A 82 7.23 -3.93 -4.85
CA GLY A 82 7.70 -5.32 -4.82
C GLY A 82 8.37 -5.67 -3.48
N ALA A 83 9.26 -4.81 -2.99
CA ALA A 83 9.95 -4.99 -1.71
C ALA A 83 8.97 -4.98 -0.52
N ALA A 84 8.00 -4.06 -0.52
CA ALA A 84 6.95 -4.01 0.49
C ALA A 84 6.14 -5.32 0.51
N SER A 85 5.71 -5.79 -0.66
CA SER A 85 4.96 -7.04 -0.82
C SER A 85 5.76 -8.25 -0.34
N ALA A 86 7.06 -8.32 -0.67
CA ALA A 86 7.94 -9.39 -0.22
C ALA A 86 8.03 -9.44 1.32
N LEU A 87 8.16 -8.29 1.98
CA LEU A 87 8.19 -8.22 3.45
C LEU A 87 6.86 -8.64 4.08
N MET A 88 5.72 -8.25 3.50
CA MET A 88 4.40 -8.67 3.96
C MET A 88 4.21 -10.20 3.82
N ILE A 89 4.71 -10.78 2.72
CA ILE A 89 4.74 -12.23 2.53
C ILE A 89 5.63 -12.90 3.57
N VAL A 90 6.85 -12.41 3.79
CA VAL A 90 7.76 -12.95 4.82
C VAL A 90 7.12 -12.87 6.21
N GLY A 91 6.53 -11.73 6.57
CA GLY A 91 5.83 -11.54 7.86
C GLY A 91 4.70 -12.54 8.05
N THR A 92 3.93 -12.82 7.00
CA THR A 92 2.89 -13.85 7.02
C THR A 92 3.49 -15.26 7.07
N ALA A 93 4.57 -15.52 6.35
CA ALA A 93 5.21 -16.83 6.30
C ALA A 93 5.88 -17.23 7.63
N VAL A 94 6.37 -16.26 8.42
CA VAL A 94 6.93 -16.52 9.76
C VAL A 94 5.87 -16.52 10.87
N SER A 95 4.60 -16.27 10.53
CA SER A 95 3.50 -16.26 11.50
C SER A 95 2.83 -17.63 11.65
N ARG A 96 2.29 -17.88 12.83
CA ARG A 96 1.44 -19.02 13.15
C ARG A 96 0.00 -18.67 12.78
N ILE A 97 -0.54 -19.33 11.76
CA ILE A 97 -1.92 -19.12 11.31
C ILE A 97 -2.70 -20.43 11.46
N ALA A 98 -3.73 -20.43 12.31
CA ALA A 98 -4.63 -21.56 12.49
C ALA A 98 -5.81 -21.55 11.50
N ARG A 99 -6.51 -22.69 11.36
CA ARG A 99 -7.67 -22.88 10.42
C ARG A 99 -8.85 -21.92 10.64
N ARG A 100 -8.90 -21.14 11.71
CA ARG A 100 -9.94 -20.13 12.01
C ARG A 100 -9.35 -18.84 12.58
N ASP A 101 -8.11 -18.55 12.21
CA ASP A 101 -7.40 -17.38 12.71
C ASP A 101 -8.06 -16.08 12.20
N PRO A 102 -8.47 -15.17 13.10
CA PRO A 102 -9.01 -13.87 12.71
C PRO A 102 -8.04 -13.06 11.83
N SER A 103 -6.72 -13.22 12.01
CA SER A 103 -5.70 -12.55 11.19
C SER A 103 -5.83 -12.96 9.72
N ALA A 104 -5.99 -14.26 9.44
CA ALA A 104 -6.12 -14.80 8.08
C ALA A 104 -7.34 -14.22 7.36
N ARG A 105 -8.48 -14.09 8.04
CA ARG A 105 -9.69 -13.48 7.47
C ARG A 105 -9.43 -12.04 7.03
N TRP A 106 -8.77 -11.25 7.87
CA TRP A 106 -8.42 -9.87 7.52
C TRP A 106 -7.43 -9.79 6.36
N LEU A 107 -6.38 -10.61 6.35
CA LEU A 107 -5.39 -10.65 5.27
C LEU A 107 -6.01 -11.08 3.94
N LEU A 108 -6.85 -12.12 3.94
CA LEU A 108 -7.54 -12.59 2.74
C LEU A 108 -8.57 -11.59 2.22
N THR A 109 -9.30 -10.91 3.12
CA THR A 109 -10.25 -9.87 2.71
C THR A 109 -9.50 -8.67 2.11
N GLY A 110 -8.40 -8.24 2.74
CA GLY A 110 -7.52 -7.21 2.19
C GLY A 110 -7.01 -7.57 0.79
N LEU A 111 -6.54 -8.81 0.60
CA LEU A 111 -6.12 -9.31 -0.70
C LEU A 111 -7.25 -9.29 -1.74
N ALA A 112 -8.44 -9.76 -1.39
CA ALA A 112 -9.59 -9.75 -2.28
C ALA A 112 -9.99 -8.32 -2.69
N VAL A 113 -10.00 -7.38 -1.74
CA VAL A 113 -10.28 -5.96 -1.99
C VAL A 113 -9.19 -5.34 -2.87
N SER A 114 -7.92 -5.66 -2.63
CA SER A 114 -6.81 -5.19 -3.47
C SER A 114 -6.94 -5.68 -4.92
N LEU A 115 -7.32 -6.96 -5.12
CA LEU A 115 -7.53 -7.54 -6.45
C LEU A 115 -8.75 -6.92 -7.16
N LEU A 116 -9.84 -6.64 -6.42
CA LEU A 116 -10.98 -5.90 -6.95
C LEU A 116 -10.57 -4.49 -7.41
N GLY A 117 -9.77 -3.80 -6.59
CA GLY A 117 -9.20 -2.51 -6.97
C GLY A 117 -8.39 -2.61 -8.27
N LEU A 118 -7.51 -3.61 -8.38
CA LEU A 118 -6.70 -3.83 -9.60
C LEU A 118 -7.58 -4.06 -10.84
N ALA A 119 -8.68 -4.80 -10.71
CA ALA A 119 -9.63 -4.98 -11.80
C ALA A 119 -10.26 -3.65 -12.23
N ILE A 120 -10.63 -2.79 -11.28
CA ILE A 120 -11.16 -1.44 -11.57
C ILE A 120 -10.09 -0.54 -12.20
N GLN A 121 -8.84 -0.63 -11.77
CA GLN A 121 -7.73 0.14 -12.35
C GLN A 121 -7.57 -0.14 -13.85
N ARG A 122 -7.84 -1.37 -14.30
CA ARG A 122 -7.77 -1.76 -15.72
C ARG A 122 -8.99 -1.34 -16.55
N SER A 123 -9.99 -0.75 -15.92
CA SER A 123 -11.19 -0.25 -16.58
C SER A 123 -11.04 1.23 -16.99
N SER A 124 -11.98 1.74 -17.78
CA SER A 124 -12.11 3.17 -18.08
C SER A 124 -13.06 3.91 -17.13
N LEU A 125 -13.39 3.32 -15.97
CA LEU A 125 -14.33 3.90 -15.01
C LEU A 125 -13.85 5.28 -14.54
N SER A 126 -14.74 6.25 -14.55
CA SER A 126 -14.49 7.60 -14.03
C SER A 126 -15.80 8.22 -13.54
N PHE A 127 -15.69 9.04 -12.50
CA PHE A 127 -16.77 9.84 -11.94
C PHE A 127 -16.49 11.30 -12.27
N GLY A 128 -17.13 11.78 -13.33
CA GLY A 128 -16.84 13.10 -13.88
C GLY A 128 -15.42 13.21 -14.43
N GLN A 129 -14.92 14.44 -14.56
CA GLN A 129 -13.61 14.73 -15.14
C GLN A 129 -12.45 14.66 -14.12
N VAL A 130 -12.78 14.62 -12.83
CA VAL A 130 -11.79 14.80 -11.75
C VAL A 130 -11.37 13.50 -11.08
N PHE A 131 -12.21 12.47 -11.08
CA PHE A 131 -11.96 11.24 -10.32
C PHE A 131 -12.05 10.01 -11.23
N ASN A 132 -10.91 9.44 -11.58
CA ASN A 132 -10.76 8.38 -12.57
C ASN A 132 -10.46 7.00 -11.91
N HIS A 133 -10.24 5.99 -12.74
CA HIS A 133 -9.96 4.62 -12.32
C HIS A 133 -8.73 4.47 -11.41
N ASN A 134 -7.71 5.32 -11.55
CA ASN A 134 -6.55 5.32 -10.65
C ASN A 134 -6.92 5.85 -9.27
N ASP A 135 -7.71 6.92 -9.21
CA ASP A 135 -8.17 7.49 -7.94
C ASP A 135 -9.08 6.52 -7.17
N ILE A 136 -9.99 5.86 -7.89
CA ILE A 136 -10.85 4.80 -7.35
C ILE A 136 -9.98 3.64 -6.85
N PHE A 137 -9.00 3.22 -7.65
CA PHE A 137 -8.05 2.17 -7.27
C PHE A 137 -7.32 2.52 -5.97
N HIS A 138 -6.73 3.71 -5.86
CA HIS A 138 -6.02 4.15 -4.66
C HIS A 138 -6.93 4.20 -3.43
N THR A 139 -8.17 4.67 -3.60
CA THR A 139 -9.17 4.69 -2.52
C THR A 139 -9.50 3.28 -2.04
N ILE A 140 -9.66 2.32 -2.96
CA ILE A 140 -9.87 0.91 -2.63
C ILE A 140 -8.63 0.32 -1.95
N GLN A 141 -7.42 0.66 -2.41
CA GLN A 141 -6.20 0.20 -1.76
C GLN A 141 -6.09 0.74 -0.34
N ILE A 142 -6.47 2.00 -0.07
CA ILE A 142 -6.50 2.55 1.30
C ILE A 142 -7.41 1.72 2.21
N ALA A 143 -8.58 1.30 1.73
CA ALA A 143 -9.47 0.41 2.48
C ALA A 143 -8.81 -0.98 2.70
N ALA A 144 -8.13 -1.53 1.69
CA ALA A 144 -7.39 -2.77 1.82
C ALA A 144 -6.22 -2.67 2.83
N LEU A 145 -5.50 -1.54 2.88
CA LEU A 145 -4.43 -1.30 3.86
C LEU A 145 -4.95 -1.41 5.29
N PHE A 146 -6.15 -0.90 5.56
CA PHE A 146 -6.76 -1.06 6.88
C PHE A 146 -6.99 -2.53 7.23
N MET A 147 -7.49 -3.32 6.28
CA MET A 147 -7.70 -4.77 6.48
C MET A 147 -6.38 -5.49 6.71
N PHE A 148 -5.35 -5.19 5.92
CA PHE A 148 -4.01 -5.73 6.12
C PHE A 148 -3.42 -5.36 7.47
N TYR A 149 -3.54 -4.10 7.89
CA TYR A 149 -3.08 -3.65 9.21
C TYR A 149 -3.79 -4.43 10.33
N ARG A 150 -5.11 -4.62 10.22
CA ARG A 150 -5.89 -5.41 11.18
C ARG A 150 -5.44 -6.87 11.25
N GLY A 151 -5.14 -7.48 10.11
CA GLY A 151 -4.60 -8.83 10.05
C GLY A 151 -3.19 -8.92 10.66
N ALA A 152 -2.29 -8.05 10.22
CA ALA A 152 -0.90 -8.01 10.68
C ALA A 152 -0.76 -7.76 12.18
N ARG A 153 -1.66 -6.97 12.77
CA ARG A 153 -1.68 -6.69 14.22
C ARG A 153 -2.07 -7.90 15.08
N LEU A 154 -2.68 -8.91 14.47
CA LEU A 154 -3.14 -10.14 15.12
C LEU A 154 -2.20 -11.33 14.84
N LEU A 155 -1.13 -11.13 14.07
CA LEU A 155 -0.17 -12.20 13.78
C LEU A 155 0.67 -12.53 15.00
N GLU A 156 0.75 -13.82 15.29
CA GLU A 156 1.66 -14.39 16.29
C GLU A 156 2.81 -15.11 15.58
N ASP A 157 4.00 -15.12 16.18
CA ASP A 157 5.16 -15.80 15.61
C ASP A 157 4.98 -17.34 15.68
N ARG A 158 5.63 -18.06 14.74
CA ARG A 158 5.71 -19.53 14.79
C ARG A 158 6.53 -20.05 15.96
#